data_AF-B6BQQ6-F1
#
_entry.id   AF-B6BQQ6-F1
#
_cell.length_a   1.000
_cell.length_b   1.000
_cell.length_c   1.000
_cell.angle_alpha   90.00
_cell.angle_beta   90.00
_cell.angle_gamma   90.00
#
_symmetry.space_group_name_H-M   'P 1'
#
loop_
_entity.id
_entity.type
_entity.pdbx_description
1 polymer ?
#
loop_
_entity_poly.entity_id
_entity_poly.type
_entity_poly.pdbx_seq_one_letter_code
_entity_poly.pdbx_strand_id
1 'polypeptide(L)'
;MIKIFLNSFTIFLLLIVNSYSGVTSATQSSFTISKIAKSLGHSSSNTANQQSNNLTTSSIIDTVNLKADIQADAAKFGLTVDTAAADILSGISSTDSKSVSAALTSLTDNLTQLDDDYVSTPDQNTIVYSMAWTDLEKVTSYDGKTYSSNNNVFSATGTQQTRGKVYVNFKKKEIWADIDVKLTRAEGATSTLQTNYNSGTAGFTSVPIVATTVRKFKADGTNGHDNFDGINDTMKKNATTIQDVCDGCIGLTKAELIDNFNHKVTGGNTGDQDIFFYGKFTTATSSTSGLGTIIVEGGYVDDGANEATFAGTIERLEASGELTGKAFEE
;
A
#
# COMPACT_ATOMS: atom_id res chain seq x y z
N MET A 1 29.25 -92.45 -15.19
CA MET A 1 30.07 -91.96 -16.32
C MET A 1 29.13 -91.21 -17.27
N ILE A 2 29.15 -89.88 -17.24
CA ILE A 2 29.83 -89.02 -18.23
C ILE A 2 29.30 -89.24 -19.65
N LYS A 3 28.66 -88.20 -20.19
CA LYS A 3 28.85 -87.59 -21.53
C LYS A 3 27.51 -87.01 -22.02
N ILE A 4 27.30 -85.70 -21.92
CA ILE A 4 27.74 -84.65 -22.85
C ILE A 4 26.94 -84.68 -24.17
N PHE A 5 26.07 -83.66 -24.28
CA PHE A 5 25.69 -82.85 -25.44
C PHE A 5 25.62 -83.50 -26.84
N LEU A 6 24.45 -83.35 -27.49
CA LEU A 6 24.36 -82.85 -28.88
C LEU A 6 22.88 -82.46 -29.15
N ASN A 7 22.55 -81.18 -29.08
CA ASN A 7 22.54 -80.21 -30.19
C ASN A 7 21.35 -80.35 -31.16
N SER A 8 20.51 -79.32 -31.07
CA SER A 8 19.98 -78.52 -32.18
C SER A 8 18.63 -78.92 -32.81
N PHE A 9 17.79 -77.88 -32.91
CA PHE A 9 16.68 -77.69 -33.84
C PHE A 9 15.42 -78.52 -33.55
N THR A 10 14.32 -77.97 -33.04
CA THR A 10 13.31 -77.19 -33.80
C THR A 10 12.28 -76.67 -32.76
N ILE A 11 12.29 -75.39 -32.38
CA ILE A 11 11.43 -74.29 -32.88
C ILE A 11 10.00 -74.25 -32.28
N PHE A 12 9.65 -73.05 -31.79
CA PHE A 12 8.32 -72.47 -31.51
C PHE A 12 7.67 -72.62 -30.12
N LEU A 13 7.96 -71.66 -29.22
CA LEU A 13 6.93 -70.68 -28.78
C LEU A 13 7.59 -69.36 -28.31
N LEU A 14 7.30 -68.30 -29.06
CA LEU A 14 7.58 -66.86 -28.80
C LEU A 14 7.20 -66.47 -27.36
N LEU A 15 7.98 -65.76 -26.53
CA LEU A 15 8.66 -64.46 -26.68
C LEU A 15 7.79 -63.40 -27.37
N ILE A 16 6.99 -62.66 -26.57
CA ILE A 16 6.76 -61.19 -26.56
C ILE A 16 5.53 -60.91 -25.66
N VAL A 17 5.73 -60.34 -24.46
CA VAL A 17 5.23 -59.01 -24.01
C VAL A 17 5.58 -58.73 -22.53
N ASN A 18 6.38 -57.68 -22.34
CA ASN A 18 6.33 -56.63 -21.32
C ASN A 18 6.23 -56.94 -19.81
N SER A 19 7.32 -56.55 -19.15
CA SER A 19 7.55 -56.14 -17.76
C SER A 19 6.32 -55.74 -16.92
N TYR A 20 6.18 -56.37 -15.75
CA TYR A 20 5.50 -55.77 -14.58
C TYR A 20 6.31 -56.07 -13.31
N SER A 21 7.40 -55.33 -13.12
CA SER A 21 7.79 -54.94 -11.77
C SER A 21 7.15 -53.59 -11.50
N GLY A 22 6.20 -53.55 -10.57
CA GLY A 22 5.70 -52.31 -10.00
C GLY A 22 6.78 -51.65 -9.14
N VAL A 23 7.85 -51.18 -9.77
CA VAL A 23 8.70 -50.14 -9.21
C VAL A 23 7.96 -48.86 -9.54
N THR A 24 7.30 -48.27 -8.56
CA THR A 24 6.85 -46.88 -8.71
C THR A 24 8.06 -46.07 -9.14
N SER A 25 7.97 -45.45 -10.31
CA SER A 25 8.91 -44.44 -10.74
C SER A 25 9.03 -43.46 -9.58
N ALA A 26 10.18 -43.44 -8.89
CA ALA A 26 10.53 -42.25 -8.14
C ALA A 26 10.55 -41.14 -9.18
N THR A 27 9.57 -40.25 -9.14
CA THR A 27 9.57 -39.04 -9.92
C THR A 27 10.82 -38.30 -9.48
N GLN A 28 11.90 -38.44 -10.26
CA GLN A 28 13.12 -37.69 -10.00
C GLN A 28 12.71 -36.22 -10.08
N SER A 29 12.72 -35.55 -8.94
CA SER A 29 12.48 -34.12 -8.88
C SER A 29 13.58 -33.47 -9.72
N SER A 30 13.20 -32.92 -10.86
CA SER A 30 14.06 -32.18 -11.79
C SER A 30 14.66 -30.91 -11.18
N PHE A 31 14.43 -30.67 -9.88
CA PHE A 31 14.83 -29.45 -9.16
C PHE A 31 16.29 -29.44 -8.72
N THR A 32 16.95 -30.60 -8.53
CA THR A 32 18.30 -30.63 -7.93
C THR A 32 19.43 -30.37 -8.94
N ILE A 33 19.31 -30.88 -10.19
CA ILE A 33 20.38 -30.77 -11.20
C ILE A 33 20.42 -29.37 -11.85
N SER A 34 19.28 -28.68 -11.97
CA SER A 34 19.23 -27.33 -12.56
C SER A 34 19.87 -26.25 -11.66
N LYS A 35 19.82 -26.43 -10.33
CA LYS A 35 20.42 -25.48 -9.36
C LYS A 35 21.96 -25.51 -9.36
N ILE A 36 22.58 -26.63 -9.70
CA ILE A 36 24.04 -26.75 -9.76
C ILE A 36 24.59 -26.06 -11.02
N ALA A 37 23.93 -26.20 -12.16
CA ALA A 37 24.40 -25.67 -13.45
C ALA A 37 24.44 -24.12 -13.51
N LYS A 38 23.56 -23.41 -12.78
CA LYS A 38 23.58 -21.94 -12.72
C LYS A 38 24.70 -21.36 -11.84
N SER A 39 25.26 -22.13 -10.92
CA SER A 39 26.36 -21.68 -10.05
C SER A 39 27.73 -21.65 -10.75
N LEU A 40 27.83 -22.19 -11.98
CA LEU A 40 29.09 -22.37 -12.72
C LEU A 40 29.16 -21.61 -14.06
N GLY A 41 28.24 -20.68 -14.35
CA GLY A 41 28.42 -19.68 -15.40
C GLY A 41 28.32 -20.16 -16.87
N HIS A 42 27.69 -21.29 -17.16
CA HIS A 42 27.42 -21.72 -18.55
C HIS A 42 25.92 -21.76 -18.88
N SER A 43 25.53 -21.13 -19.99
CA SER A 43 24.17 -21.14 -20.52
C SER A 43 23.88 -22.43 -21.29
N SER A 44 22.89 -23.20 -20.84
CA SER A 44 22.23 -24.22 -21.67
C SER A 44 20.71 -23.98 -21.66
N SER A 45 20.11 -23.86 -22.84
CA SER A 45 18.66 -23.73 -23.02
C SER A 45 17.99 -25.03 -22.59
N ASN A 46 17.26 -24.98 -21.49
CA ASN A 46 16.14 -25.87 -21.23
C ASN A 46 15.06 -25.10 -20.47
N THR A 47 13.98 -24.77 -21.18
CA THR A 47 12.81 -24.03 -20.70
C THR A 47 11.99 -24.90 -19.74
N ALA A 48 12.37 -24.89 -18.47
CA ALA A 48 11.52 -25.27 -17.35
C ALA A 48 11.53 -24.13 -16.33
N ASN A 49 10.37 -23.49 -16.17
CA ASN A 49 10.11 -22.36 -15.27
C ASN A 49 10.68 -22.59 -13.87
N GLN A 50 11.74 -21.86 -13.52
CA GLN A 50 12.27 -21.77 -12.17
C GLN A 50 11.70 -20.50 -11.54
N GLN A 51 10.70 -20.70 -10.69
CA GLN A 51 10.01 -19.69 -9.90
C GLN A 51 10.92 -19.32 -8.71
N SER A 52 11.36 -18.06 -8.64
CA SER A 52 12.03 -17.51 -7.47
C SER A 52 11.08 -17.60 -6.27
N ASN A 53 11.49 -18.25 -5.18
CA ASN A 53 10.78 -18.18 -3.90
C ASN A 53 11.03 -16.81 -3.25
N ASN A 54 10.49 -15.75 -3.86
CA ASN A 54 10.11 -14.56 -3.13
C ASN A 54 8.82 -14.95 -2.38
N LEU A 55 8.84 -14.93 -1.05
CA LEU A 55 7.62 -15.07 -0.25
C LEU A 55 6.77 -13.81 -0.47
N THR A 56 6.02 -13.79 -1.57
CA THR A 56 4.93 -12.84 -1.80
C THR A 56 3.74 -13.27 -0.96
N THR A 57 3.26 -12.38 -0.10
CA THR A 57 2.06 -12.59 0.72
C THR A 57 0.84 -12.83 -0.17
N SER A 58 -0.04 -13.76 0.21
CA SER A 58 -1.28 -14.07 -0.53
C SER A 58 -2.28 -12.91 -0.44
N SER A 59 -3.20 -12.81 -1.40
CA SER A 59 -4.21 -11.73 -1.44
C SER A 59 -5.21 -11.83 -0.29
N ILE A 60 -5.77 -10.69 0.14
CA ILE A 60 -6.77 -10.58 1.24
C ILE A 60 -8.09 -11.32 0.92
N ILE A 61 -8.30 -11.74 -0.34
CA ILE A 61 -9.62 -12.13 -0.89
C ILE A 61 -10.13 -13.51 -0.41
N ASP A 62 -9.32 -14.32 0.28
CA ASP A 62 -9.77 -15.62 0.81
C ASP A 62 -10.49 -15.49 2.17
N THR A 63 -11.77 -15.11 2.11
CA THR A 63 -12.60 -14.71 3.26
C THR A 63 -12.78 -15.76 4.37
N VAL A 64 -12.85 -17.05 4.04
CA VAL A 64 -13.04 -18.13 5.04
C VAL A 64 -11.75 -18.37 5.82
N ASN A 65 -10.60 -18.29 5.15
CA ASN A 65 -9.30 -18.43 5.79
C ASN A 65 -8.92 -17.14 6.55
N LEU A 66 -9.30 -15.96 6.04
CA LEU A 66 -8.89 -14.67 6.59
C LEU A 66 -9.22 -14.50 8.08
N LYS A 67 -10.45 -14.82 8.51
CA LYS A 67 -10.84 -14.68 9.93
C LYS A 67 -10.06 -15.62 10.84
N ALA A 68 -9.81 -16.85 10.39
CA ALA A 68 -9.01 -17.82 11.14
C ALA A 68 -7.53 -17.37 11.20
N ASP A 69 -7.00 -16.84 10.11
CA ASP A 69 -5.62 -16.35 10.03
C ASP A 69 -5.41 -15.11 10.92
N ILE A 70 -6.38 -14.19 10.98
CA ILE A 70 -6.37 -13.05 11.92
C ILE A 70 -6.30 -13.55 13.36
N GLN A 71 -7.12 -14.55 13.73
CA GLN A 71 -7.09 -15.14 15.07
C GLN A 71 -5.74 -15.82 15.37
N ALA A 72 -5.19 -16.55 14.39
CA ALA A 72 -3.90 -17.21 14.53
C ALA A 72 -2.76 -16.21 14.74
N ASP A 73 -2.74 -15.11 13.99
CA ASP A 73 -1.74 -14.07 14.15
C ASP A 73 -1.90 -13.28 15.44
N ALA A 74 -3.14 -12.99 15.83
CA ALA A 74 -3.43 -12.37 17.13
C ALA A 74 -2.83 -13.22 18.28
N ALA A 75 -3.07 -14.54 18.26
CA ALA A 75 -2.51 -15.45 19.25
C ALA A 75 -0.97 -15.54 19.18
N LYS A 76 -0.41 -15.64 17.96
CA LYS A 76 1.05 -15.76 17.72
C LYS A 76 1.83 -14.56 18.23
N PHE A 77 1.31 -13.35 18.06
CA PHE A 77 1.99 -12.10 18.42
C PHE A 77 1.48 -11.47 19.72
N GLY A 78 0.53 -12.12 20.40
CA GLY A 78 -0.08 -11.60 21.62
C GLY A 78 -0.79 -10.26 21.39
N LEU A 79 -1.58 -10.19 20.32
CA LEU A 79 -2.43 -9.07 19.92
C LEU A 79 -3.90 -9.43 20.16
N THR A 80 -4.76 -8.43 20.17
CA THR A 80 -6.21 -8.62 20.17
C THR A 80 -6.75 -8.66 18.73
N VAL A 81 -7.98 -9.14 18.55
CA VAL A 81 -8.66 -9.08 17.24
C VAL A 81 -9.56 -7.85 17.22
N ASP A 82 -9.32 -6.96 16.27
CA ASP A 82 -10.28 -5.91 15.92
C ASP A 82 -11.37 -6.54 15.04
N THR A 83 -12.47 -6.93 15.67
CA THR A 83 -13.57 -7.62 14.99
C THR A 83 -14.26 -6.74 13.95
N ALA A 84 -14.33 -5.43 14.17
CA ALA A 84 -14.97 -4.52 13.22
C ALA A 84 -14.12 -4.39 11.95
N ALA A 85 -12.81 -4.20 12.10
CA ALA A 85 -11.89 -4.20 10.97
C ALA A 85 -11.87 -5.56 10.24
N ALA A 86 -11.86 -6.66 10.99
CA ALA A 86 -11.89 -8.01 10.42
C ALA A 86 -13.16 -8.26 9.59
N ASP A 87 -14.32 -7.81 10.06
CA ASP A 87 -15.59 -7.94 9.33
C ASP A 87 -15.58 -7.14 8.04
N ILE A 88 -15.12 -5.87 8.08
CA ILE A 88 -14.98 -5.03 6.89
C ILE A 88 -14.05 -5.68 5.86
N LEU A 89 -12.85 -6.10 6.27
CA LEU A 89 -11.87 -6.71 5.35
C LEU A 89 -12.37 -8.03 4.77
N SER A 90 -13.07 -8.85 5.56
CA SER A 90 -13.68 -10.10 5.07
C SER A 90 -14.84 -9.88 4.09
N GLY A 91 -15.40 -8.67 4.04
CA GLY A 91 -16.45 -8.29 3.09
C GLY A 91 -15.91 -7.77 1.76
N ILE A 92 -14.60 -7.55 1.61
CA ILE A 92 -14.01 -7.03 0.38
C ILE A 92 -14.00 -8.11 -0.71
N SER A 93 -14.80 -7.91 -1.76
CA SER A 93 -14.89 -8.83 -2.89
C SER A 93 -13.94 -8.51 -4.05
N SER A 94 -13.30 -7.34 -4.04
CA SER A 94 -12.40 -6.89 -5.10
C SER A 94 -11.35 -5.90 -4.59
N THR A 95 -10.18 -5.90 -5.25
CA THR A 95 -9.08 -4.97 -4.98
C THR A 95 -9.03 -3.78 -5.94
N ASP A 96 -10.14 -3.48 -6.62
CA ASP A 96 -10.24 -2.26 -7.43
C ASP A 96 -10.20 -1.02 -6.52
N SER A 97 -9.67 0.08 -7.05
CA SER A 97 -9.40 1.32 -6.30
C SER A 97 -10.63 1.84 -5.54
N LYS A 98 -11.84 1.77 -6.12
CA LYS A 98 -13.06 2.28 -5.47
C LYS A 98 -13.49 1.40 -4.30
N SER A 99 -13.46 0.08 -4.48
CA SER A 99 -13.81 -0.87 -3.42
C SER A 99 -12.80 -0.79 -2.27
N VAL A 100 -11.51 -0.68 -2.59
CA VAL A 100 -10.44 -0.50 -1.59
C VAL A 100 -10.61 0.82 -0.84
N SER A 101 -10.82 1.93 -1.55
CA SER A 101 -11.06 3.25 -0.96
C SER A 101 -12.25 3.21 0.00
N ALA A 102 -13.41 2.70 -0.43
CA ALA A 102 -14.60 2.59 0.42
C ALA A 102 -14.40 1.73 1.67
N ALA A 103 -13.69 0.61 1.55
CA ALA A 103 -13.35 -0.23 2.69
C ALA A 103 -12.42 0.51 3.66
N LEU A 104 -11.37 1.15 3.15
CA LEU A 104 -10.42 1.94 3.93
C LEU A 104 -11.13 3.09 4.67
N THR A 105 -12.05 3.82 4.03
CA THR A 105 -12.86 4.87 4.69
C THR A 105 -13.60 4.33 5.92
N SER A 106 -14.11 3.09 5.85
CA SER A 106 -14.92 2.48 6.91
C SER A 106 -14.10 1.96 8.09
N LEU A 107 -12.78 1.78 7.93
CA LEU A 107 -11.91 1.27 8.99
C LEU A 107 -11.57 2.35 10.02
N THR A 108 -11.54 1.99 11.29
CA THR A 108 -11.07 2.88 12.36
C THR A 108 -9.60 2.60 12.66
N ASP A 109 -8.80 3.66 12.82
CA ASP A 109 -7.40 3.54 13.22
C ASP A 109 -7.27 2.85 14.58
N ASN A 110 -6.25 2.00 14.72
CA ASN A 110 -6.00 1.26 15.96
C ASN A 110 -4.53 1.32 16.42
N LEU A 111 -3.88 2.44 16.11
CA LEU A 111 -2.51 2.72 16.54
C LEU A 111 -2.46 3.26 17.96
N THR A 112 -1.31 3.04 18.58
CA THR A 112 -0.94 3.62 19.88
C THR A 112 0.27 4.52 19.70
N GLN A 113 0.26 5.69 20.32
CA GLN A 113 1.41 6.58 20.31
C GLN A 113 2.59 5.94 21.06
N LEU A 114 3.78 6.10 20.49
CA LEU A 114 5.07 5.83 21.15
C LEU A 114 5.75 7.17 21.46
N ASP A 115 6.86 7.13 22.20
CA ASP A 115 7.64 8.34 22.48
C ASP A 115 8.07 9.03 21.18
N ASP A 116 8.03 10.36 21.16
CA ASP A 116 8.29 11.16 19.95
C ASP A 116 9.74 10.99 19.43
N ASP A 117 10.68 10.59 20.30
CA ASP A 117 12.08 10.28 19.96
C ASP A 117 12.30 8.79 19.63
N TYR A 118 11.25 7.96 19.66
CA TYR A 118 11.33 6.54 19.35
C TYR A 118 11.45 6.29 17.85
N VAL A 119 12.59 5.70 17.46
CA VAL A 119 12.87 5.34 16.06
C VAL A 119 13.03 3.82 15.97
N SER A 120 12.11 3.16 15.27
CA SER A 120 12.25 1.74 14.97
C SER A 120 13.35 1.51 13.93
N THR A 121 13.98 0.35 14.02
CA THR A 121 14.91 -0.15 13.02
C THR A 121 14.36 -1.43 12.40
N PRO A 122 14.28 -1.51 11.05
CA PRO A 122 13.85 -2.73 10.39
C PRO A 122 14.83 -3.87 10.70
N ASP A 123 14.29 -5.05 10.89
CA ASP A 123 15.01 -6.30 11.08
C ASP A 123 14.33 -7.44 10.31
N GLN A 124 14.85 -8.65 10.40
CA GLN A 124 14.35 -9.84 9.70
C GLN A 124 12.87 -10.19 9.98
N ASN A 125 12.26 -9.63 11.03
CA ASN A 125 10.82 -9.79 11.34
C ASN A 125 9.97 -8.64 10.79
N THR A 126 10.58 -7.69 10.09
CA THR A 126 9.88 -6.56 9.49
C THR A 126 9.37 -6.95 8.12
N ILE A 127 8.09 -6.72 7.89
CA ILE A 127 7.45 -6.86 6.59
C ILE A 127 7.36 -5.47 5.97
N VAL A 128 7.89 -5.33 4.76
CA VAL A 128 7.81 -4.12 3.95
C VAL A 128 6.68 -4.28 2.95
N TYR A 129 5.59 -3.57 3.19
CA TYR A 129 4.49 -3.38 2.26
C TYR A 129 4.83 -2.22 1.34
N SER A 130 4.93 -2.48 0.05
CA SER A 130 5.29 -1.42 -0.90
C SER A 130 4.45 -1.44 -2.15
N MET A 131 4.29 -0.26 -2.73
CA MET A 131 3.76 -0.07 -4.08
C MET A 131 4.84 0.49 -4.99
N ALA A 132 4.67 0.31 -6.30
CA ALA A 132 5.44 1.06 -7.28
C ALA A 132 5.02 2.55 -7.27
N TRP A 133 5.68 3.37 -8.07
CA TRP A 133 5.11 4.68 -8.37
C TRP A 133 3.76 4.48 -9.07
N THR A 134 2.72 5.07 -8.49
CA THR A 134 1.34 4.95 -8.95
C THR A 134 0.79 6.34 -9.22
N ASP A 135 0.07 6.48 -10.34
CA ASP A 135 -0.59 7.73 -10.71
C ASP A 135 -1.77 8.01 -9.77
N LEU A 136 -1.89 9.26 -9.35
CA LEU A 136 -3.03 9.77 -8.60
C LEU A 136 -4.13 10.19 -9.58
N GLU A 137 -5.33 9.65 -9.41
CA GLU A 137 -6.48 9.92 -10.27
C GLU A 137 -7.33 11.06 -9.71
N LYS A 138 -7.85 11.92 -10.60
CA LYS A 138 -8.76 12.99 -10.20
C LYS A 138 -10.10 12.43 -9.76
N VAL A 139 -10.52 12.79 -8.54
CA VAL A 139 -11.78 12.38 -7.94
C VAL A 139 -12.73 13.58 -7.88
N THR A 140 -13.92 13.46 -8.47
CA THR A 140 -14.96 14.51 -8.46
C THR A 140 -16.07 14.26 -7.44
N SER A 141 -16.10 13.08 -6.82
CA SER A 141 -17.03 12.74 -5.74
C SER A 141 -16.43 11.72 -4.77
N TYR A 142 -16.51 12.00 -3.48
CA TYR A 142 -16.10 11.07 -2.41
C TYR A 142 -16.95 11.31 -1.17
N ASP A 143 -17.46 10.24 -0.56
CA ASP A 143 -18.23 10.27 0.69
C ASP A 143 -19.32 11.38 0.74
N GLY A 144 -20.15 11.43 -0.31
CA GLY A 144 -21.22 12.43 -0.45
C GLY A 144 -20.76 13.87 -0.74
N LYS A 145 -19.44 14.13 -0.85
CA LYS A 145 -18.85 15.43 -1.17
C LYS A 145 -18.48 15.49 -2.65
N THR A 146 -18.65 16.66 -3.27
CA THR A 146 -18.27 16.92 -4.67
C THR A 146 -16.99 17.75 -4.72
N TYR A 147 -16.10 17.47 -5.67
CA TYR A 147 -14.84 18.18 -5.87
C TYR A 147 -14.79 18.81 -7.25
N SER A 148 -13.95 19.84 -7.39
CA SER A 148 -13.76 20.56 -8.64
C SER A 148 -13.19 19.65 -9.74
N SER A 149 -13.76 19.72 -10.94
CA SER A 149 -13.21 19.09 -12.14
C SER A 149 -12.19 19.97 -12.87
N ASN A 150 -11.93 21.19 -12.38
CA ASN A 150 -10.92 22.09 -12.96
C ASN A 150 -9.52 21.56 -12.68
N ASN A 151 -8.50 22.20 -13.26
CA ASN A 151 -7.09 21.87 -13.09
C ASN A 151 -6.29 23.12 -12.71
N ASN A 152 -6.83 23.87 -11.76
CA ASN A 152 -6.26 25.12 -11.24
C ASN A 152 -5.29 24.86 -10.08
N VAL A 153 -5.40 23.70 -9.42
CA VAL A 153 -4.47 23.26 -8.36
C VAL A 153 -3.44 22.32 -8.96
N PHE A 154 -3.90 21.22 -9.55
CA PHE A 154 -3.05 20.20 -10.15
C PHE A 154 -3.07 20.32 -11.67
N SER A 155 -1.89 20.36 -12.29
CA SER A 155 -1.76 20.44 -13.74
C SER A 155 -2.35 19.20 -14.42
N ALA A 156 -3.16 19.42 -15.46
CA ALA A 156 -3.77 18.36 -16.27
C ALA A 156 -2.77 17.54 -17.11
N THR A 157 -1.58 18.10 -17.37
CA THR A 157 -0.54 17.49 -18.23
C THR A 157 0.72 17.15 -17.45
N GLY A 158 0.74 17.45 -16.15
CA GLY A 158 1.87 17.20 -15.28
C GLY A 158 1.81 15.84 -14.58
N THR A 159 2.92 15.47 -13.94
CA THR A 159 3.01 14.22 -13.17
C THR A 159 2.26 14.37 -11.86
N GLN A 160 1.35 13.43 -11.58
CA GLN A 160 0.71 13.28 -10.28
C GLN A 160 0.91 11.85 -9.81
N GLN A 161 1.92 11.61 -8.99
CA GLN A 161 2.32 10.28 -8.59
C GLN A 161 2.64 10.20 -7.11
N THR A 162 2.42 9.02 -6.55
CA THR A 162 2.81 8.71 -5.19
C THR A 162 3.42 7.31 -5.09
N ARG A 163 4.11 7.06 -3.99
CA ARG A 163 4.62 5.76 -3.61
C ARG A 163 4.65 5.67 -2.09
N GLY A 164 4.04 4.63 -1.54
CA GLY A 164 4.13 4.29 -0.12
C GLY A 164 5.00 3.06 0.12
N LYS A 165 5.77 3.10 1.20
CA LYS A 165 6.37 1.93 1.86
C LYS A 165 5.93 1.92 3.32
N VAL A 166 5.30 0.86 3.76
CA VAL A 166 4.88 0.66 5.14
C VAL A 166 5.66 -0.51 5.72
N TYR A 167 6.28 -0.29 6.86
CA TYR A 167 7.08 -1.26 7.57
C TYR A 167 6.29 -1.72 8.78
N VAL A 168 6.10 -3.03 8.92
CA VAL A 168 5.36 -3.61 10.03
C VAL A 168 6.21 -4.68 10.69
N ASN A 169 6.48 -4.52 11.97
CA ASN A 169 7.13 -5.54 12.78
C ASN A 169 6.11 -6.10 13.78
N PHE A 170 5.43 -7.21 13.43
CA PHE A 170 4.42 -7.85 14.27
C PHE A 170 4.96 -8.31 15.63
N LYS A 171 6.25 -8.64 15.70
CA LYS A 171 6.90 -9.08 16.94
C LYS A 171 7.17 -7.92 17.89
N LYS A 172 7.66 -6.80 17.38
CA LYS A 172 7.85 -5.56 18.17
C LYS A 172 6.55 -4.78 18.37
N LYS A 173 5.53 -5.06 17.55
CA LYS A 173 4.25 -4.36 17.49
C LYS A 173 4.39 -2.91 17.04
N GLU A 174 5.23 -2.71 16.04
CA GLU A 174 5.63 -1.40 15.53
C GLU A 174 5.28 -1.24 14.05
N ILE A 175 4.89 -0.04 13.68
CA ILE A 175 4.59 0.36 12.32
C ILE A 175 5.14 1.75 12.03
N TRP A 176 5.69 1.94 10.84
CA TRP A 176 6.07 3.24 10.30
C TRP A 176 5.99 3.22 8.77
N ALA A 177 5.99 4.39 8.15
CA ALA A 177 5.87 4.52 6.71
C ALA A 177 6.80 5.59 6.15
N ASP A 178 7.30 5.33 4.94
CA ASP A 178 7.90 6.32 4.06
C ASP A 178 6.96 6.55 2.88
N ILE A 179 6.59 7.81 2.67
CA ILE A 179 5.71 8.23 1.59
C ILE A 179 6.45 9.21 0.70
N ASP A 180 6.47 8.93 -0.59
CA ASP A 180 6.97 9.85 -1.61
C ASP A 180 5.79 10.38 -2.45
N VAL A 181 5.84 11.67 -2.78
CA VAL A 181 4.92 12.29 -3.73
C VAL A 181 5.68 13.08 -4.80
N LYS A 182 5.12 13.08 -6.01
CA LYS A 182 5.54 13.88 -7.16
C LYS A 182 4.30 14.51 -7.77
N LEU A 183 4.15 15.81 -7.57
CA LEU A 183 2.94 16.54 -7.97
C LEU A 183 3.33 17.72 -8.84
N THR A 184 2.63 17.93 -9.95
CA THR A 184 2.78 19.14 -10.75
C THR A 184 1.64 20.10 -10.44
N ARG A 185 1.95 21.24 -9.84
CA ARG A 185 0.99 22.34 -9.60
C ARG A 185 0.67 23.06 -10.92
N ALA A 186 -0.54 23.61 -11.02
CA ALA A 186 -0.96 24.35 -12.21
C ALA A 186 -0.33 25.75 -12.30
N GLU A 187 -0.09 26.41 -11.15
CA GLU A 187 0.57 27.72 -11.04
C GLU A 187 1.65 27.71 -9.92
N GLY A 188 2.63 28.63 -9.96
CA GLY A 188 3.59 28.86 -8.87
C GLY A 188 5.07 28.59 -9.18
N ALA A 189 5.96 29.06 -8.30
CA ALA A 189 7.41 29.21 -8.53
C ALA A 189 8.21 27.88 -8.64
N THR A 190 7.65 26.76 -8.19
CA THR A 190 8.24 25.41 -8.25
C THR A 190 7.16 24.42 -8.68
N SER A 191 6.66 24.60 -9.90
CA SER A 191 5.49 23.89 -10.46
C SER A 191 5.54 22.37 -10.40
N THR A 192 6.68 21.76 -10.04
CA THR A 192 6.76 20.37 -9.60
C THR A 192 7.23 20.29 -8.16
N LEU A 193 6.41 19.68 -7.30
CA LEU A 193 6.75 19.26 -5.96
C LEU A 193 7.23 17.81 -6.00
N GLN A 194 8.42 17.55 -5.49
CA GLN A 194 8.86 16.20 -5.16
C GLN A 194 9.35 16.19 -3.72
N THR A 195 8.67 15.44 -2.87
CA THR A 195 8.98 15.40 -1.43
C THR A 195 8.71 14.02 -0.86
N ASN A 196 9.26 13.79 0.33
CA ASN A 196 9.03 12.59 1.11
C ASN A 196 8.58 12.95 2.52
N TYR A 197 7.85 12.03 3.13
CA TYR A 197 7.43 12.11 4.51
C TYR A 197 7.62 10.74 5.19
N ASN A 198 8.27 10.76 6.34
CA ASN A 198 8.33 9.62 7.24
C ASN A 198 7.31 9.82 8.36
N SER A 199 6.44 8.82 8.57
CA SER A 199 5.33 8.93 9.53
C SER A 199 5.77 9.04 11.00
N GLY A 200 7.03 8.71 11.30
CA GLY A 200 7.43 8.31 12.65
C GLY A 200 6.94 6.89 12.97
N THR A 201 7.35 6.40 14.14
CA THR A 201 6.99 5.06 14.61
C THR A 201 5.74 5.12 15.48
N ALA A 202 4.79 4.21 15.23
CA ALA A 202 3.66 3.97 16.11
C ALA A 202 3.63 2.51 16.56
N GLY A 203 2.93 2.28 17.67
CA GLY A 203 2.62 0.94 18.17
C GLY A 203 1.23 0.47 17.71
N PHE A 204 0.94 -0.81 17.89
CA PHE A 204 -0.41 -1.34 17.73
C PHE A 204 -0.68 -2.51 18.69
N THR A 205 -1.93 -2.73 19.06
CA THR A 205 -2.34 -3.79 20.00
C THR A 205 -3.34 -4.79 19.41
N SER A 206 -3.73 -4.60 18.15
CA SER A 206 -4.74 -5.41 17.47
C SER A 206 -4.37 -5.72 16.03
N VAL A 207 -4.95 -6.81 15.51
CA VAL A 207 -5.03 -7.12 14.08
C VAL A 207 -6.50 -7.27 13.65
N PRO A 208 -6.90 -6.86 12.43
CA PRO A 208 -6.11 -6.15 11.41
C PRO A 208 -5.50 -4.84 11.90
N ILE A 209 -4.30 -4.50 11.42
CA ILE A 209 -3.67 -3.21 11.71
C ILE A 209 -4.35 -2.17 10.82
N VAL A 210 -4.75 -1.02 11.38
CA VAL A 210 -5.27 0.11 10.62
C VAL A 210 -4.48 1.35 11.04
N ALA A 211 -3.81 1.96 10.07
CA ALA A 211 -2.91 3.08 10.28
C ALA A 211 -3.32 4.26 9.41
N THR A 212 -3.36 5.45 10.00
CA THR A 212 -3.67 6.71 9.34
C THR A 212 -2.61 7.77 9.62
N THR A 213 -2.41 8.67 8.68
CA THR A 213 -1.59 9.86 8.88
C THR A 213 -2.10 11.01 8.03
N VAL A 214 -1.93 12.24 8.55
CA VAL A 214 -2.22 13.49 7.84
C VAL A 214 -1.03 14.42 7.90
N ARG A 215 -0.77 15.13 6.81
CA ARG A 215 0.25 16.19 6.73
C ARG A 215 -0.17 17.25 5.72
N LYS A 216 0.59 18.33 5.69
CA LYS A 216 0.68 19.19 4.52
C LYS A 216 2.08 19.13 3.91
N PHE A 217 2.13 19.19 2.59
CA PHE A 217 3.37 19.40 1.83
C PHE A 217 3.45 20.85 1.36
N LYS A 218 4.50 21.55 1.76
CA LYS A 218 4.67 22.96 1.46
C LYS A 218 5.19 23.20 0.05
N ALA A 219 5.05 24.44 -0.44
CA ALA A 219 5.62 24.86 -1.72
C ALA A 219 7.14 24.67 -1.82
N ASP A 220 7.85 24.79 -0.69
CA ASP A 220 9.31 24.66 -0.59
C ASP A 220 9.82 23.20 -0.57
N GLY A 221 8.91 22.21 -0.59
CA GLY A 221 9.26 20.79 -0.54
C GLY A 221 9.36 20.20 0.86
N THR A 222 9.19 20.98 1.93
CA THR A 222 9.11 20.47 3.30
C THR A 222 7.69 20.00 3.64
N ASN A 223 7.52 19.32 4.77
CA ASN A 223 6.21 18.92 5.29
C ASN A 223 5.96 19.50 6.69
N GLY A 224 4.69 19.53 7.09
CA GLY A 224 4.26 19.93 8.43
C GLY A 224 2.89 19.37 8.79
N HIS A 225 2.37 19.77 9.94
CA HIS A 225 0.98 19.50 10.31
C HIS A 225 0.03 20.22 9.36
N ASP A 226 -1.07 19.57 9.01
CA ASP A 226 -2.12 20.09 8.13
C ASP A 226 -2.92 21.24 8.77
N ASN A 227 -2.85 21.35 10.09
CA ASN A 227 -3.51 22.35 10.92
C ASN A 227 -5.05 22.26 10.92
N PHE A 228 -5.60 21.08 10.60
CA PHE A 228 -7.02 20.79 10.79
C PHE A 228 -7.26 20.14 12.15
N ASP A 229 -8.46 20.30 12.69
CA ASP A 229 -8.87 19.64 13.93
C ASP A 229 -9.06 18.14 13.72
N GLY A 230 -8.31 17.35 14.46
CA GLY A 230 -8.29 15.89 14.35
C GLY A 230 -7.66 15.37 13.05
N ILE A 231 -7.82 14.05 12.83
CA ILE A 231 -7.34 13.36 11.64
C ILE A 231 -8.51 13.24 10.67
N ASN A 232 -8.42 13.95 9.54
CA ASN A 232 -9.45 13.96 8.50
C ASN A 232 -8.89 13.36 7.21
N ASP A 233 -9.74 12.71 6.41
CA ASP A 233 -9.39 12.16 5.10
C ASP A 233 -9.63 13.15 3.94
N THR A 234 -10.05 14.37 4.27
CA THR A 234 -10.31 15.48 3.36
C THR A 234 -10.29 16.81 4.12
N MET A 235 -9.95 17.88 3.41
CA MET A 235 -10.13 19.25 3.88
C MET A 235 -11.61 19.65 3.96
N LYS A 236 -12.53 18.96 3.27
CA LYS A 236 -13.95 19.33 3.24
C LYS A 236 -14.73 18.77 4.42
N LYS A 237 -15.30 19.65 5.25
CA LYS A 237 -16.32 19.27 6.23
C LYS A 237 -17.67 19.03 5.56
N ASN A 238 -18.03 19.90 4.62
CA ASN A 238 -19.22 19.76 3.76
C ASN A 238 -19.03 20.54 2.44
N ALA A 239 -20.11 20.75 1.68
CA ALA A 239 -20.06 21.45 0.39
C ALA A 239 -19.62 22.93 0.48
N THR A 240 -19.79 23.56 1.64
CA THR A 240 -19.59 25.01 1.84
C THR A 240 -18.55 25.36 2.90
N THR A 241 -18.03 24.38 3.65
CA THR A 241 -17.03 24.62 4.71
C THR A 241 -15.92 23.59 4.68
N ILE A 242 -14.73 24.02 5.07
CA ILE A 242 -13.58 23.14 5.32
C ILE A 242 -13.55 22.70 6.78
N GLN A 243 -12.72 21.71 7.10
CA GLN A 243 -12.52 21.25 8.47
C GLN A 243 -12.09 22.39 9.39
N ASP A 244 -12.40 22.26 10.67
CA ASP A 244 -12.09 23.29 11.66
C ASP A 244 -10.58 23.41 11.87
N VAL A 245 -10.14 24.57 12.36
CA VAL A 245 -8.72 24.80 12.69
C VAL A 245 -8.38 23.92 13.89
N CYS A 246 -7.19 23.30 13.88
CA CYS A 246 -6.70 22.48 15.00
C CYS A 246 -6.83 23.14 16.36
N ASP A 247 -7.26 22.36 17.36
CA ASP A 247 -7.18 22.77 18.75
C ASP A 247 -5.71 23.02 19.15
N GLY A 248 -5.45 24.13 19.85
CA GLY A 248 -4.10 24.55 20.23
C GLY A 248 -3.28 25.28 19.17
N CYS A 249 -3.79 25.49 17.96
CA CYS A 249 -3.11 26.26 16.92
C CYS A 249 -3.29 27.78 17.12
N ILE A 250 -2.63 28.30 18.16
CA ILE A 250 -2.77 29.69 18.61
C ILE A 250 -2.39 30.66 17.48
N GLY A 251 -3.32 31.56 17.17
CA GLY A 251 -3.12 32.61 16.18
C GLY A 251 -3.47 32.22 14.75
N LEU A 252 -3.76 30.93 14.48
CA LEU A 252 -4.21 30.49 13.17
C LEU A 252 -5.73 30.67 13.04
N THR A 253 -6.14 31.42 12.03
CA THR A 253 -7.54 31.67 11.69
C THR A 253 -7.99 30.79 10.51
N LYS A 254 -9.30 30.69 10.31
CA LYS A 254 -9.86 29.99 9.14
C LYS A 254 -9.41 30.63 7.82
N ALA A 255 -9.24 31.94 7.78
CA ALA A 255 -8.76 32.65 6.59
C ALA A 255 -7.30 32.28 6.28
N GLU A 256 -6.42 32.28 7.29
CA GLU A 256 -5.03 31.84 7.11
C GLU A 256 -4.94 30.35 6.74
N LEU A 257 -5.85 29.52 7.24
CA LEU A 257 -5.93 28.12 6.83
C LEU A 257 -6.34 27.98 5.36
N ILE A 258 -7.25 28.81 4.86
CA ILE A 258 -7.58 28.90 3.43
C ILE A 258 -6.37 29.35 2.63
N ASP A 259 -5.66 30.39 3.09
CA ASP A 259 -4.46 30.90 2.41
C ASP A 259 -3.35 29.86 2.32
N ASN A 260 -3.15 29.05 3.37
CA ASN A 260 -2.19 27.95 3.34
C ASN A 260 -2.39 27.04 2.11
N PHE A 261 -3.65 26.63 1.87
CA PHE A 261 -4.01 25.65 0.84
C PHE A 261 -4.50 26.29 -0.48
N ASN A 262 -4.48 27.62 -0.59
CA ASN A 262 -4.84 28.33 -1.81
C ASN A 262 -3.67 28.32 -2.80
N HIS A 263 -3.94 27.87 -4.02
CA HIS A 263 -2.93 27.73 -5.07
C HIS A 263 -2.90 28.89 -6.06
N LYS A 264 -3.75 29.90 -5.86
CA LYS A 264 -3.74 31.13 -6.65
C LYS A 264 -2.49 31.95 -6.34
N VAL A 265 -1.70 32.26 -7.36
CA VAL A 265 -0.49 33.13 -7.24
C VAL A 265 -0.51 34.34 -8.17
N THR A 266 -1.53 34.44 -9.02
CA THR A 266 -1.73 35.57 -9.94
C THR A 266 -2.78 36.52 -9.38
N GLY A 267 -2.57 37.84 -9.49
CA GLY A 267 -3.59 38.84 -9.15
C GLY A 267 -3.44 39.60 -7.82
N GLY A 268 -2.31 39.48 -7.12
CA GLY A 268 -1.93 40.40 -6.03
C GLY A 268 -1.91 39.83 -4.61
N ASN A 269 -2.40 38.61 -4.39
CA ASN A 269 -2.16 37.84 -3.18
C ASN A 269 -1.70 36.42 -3.57
N THR A 270 -0.75 35.86 -2.82
CA THR A 270 -0.17 34.55 -3.09
C THR A 270 -0.51 33.63 -1.94
N GLY A 271 -1.40 32.66 -2.15
CA GLY A 271 -1.55 31.58 -1.18
C GLY A 271 -0.25 30.80 -1.04
N ASP A 272 -0.07 30.09 0.08
CA ASP A 272 1.17 29.38 0.37
C ASP A 272 1.34 28.11 -0.49
N GLN A 273 0.28 27.69 -1.18
CA GLN A 273 0.24 26.54 -2.09
C GLN A 273 0.63 25.22 -1.39
N ASP A 274 0.32 25.11 -0.10
CA ASP A 274 0.41 23.86 0.65
C ASP A 274 -0.58 22.85 0.07
N ILE A 275 -0.18 21.59 0.03
CA ILE A 275 -1.00 20.48 -0.44
C ILE A 275 -1.37 19.63 0.76
N PHE A 276 -2.67 19.46 1.00
CA PHE A 276 -3.17 18.55 2.02
C PHE A 276 -2.86 17.11 1.60
N PHE A 277 -2.42 16.30 2.55
CA PHE A 277 -2.07 14.91 2.35
C PHE A 277 -2.73 14.04 3.42
N TYR A 278 -3.34 12.95 2.98
CA TYR A 278 -3.82 11.88 3.83
C TYR A 278 -3.32 10.53 3.31
N GLY A 279 -2.85 9.70 4.23
CA GLY A 279 -2.48 8.31 3.96
C GLY A 279 -3.21 7.38 4.91
N LYS A 280 -3.73 6.27 4.39
CA LYS A 280 -4.24 5.17 5.22
C LYS A 280 -3.74 3.83 4.70
N PHE A 281 -3.44 2.94 5.62
CA PHE A 281 -2.96 1.59 5.37
C PHE A 281 -3.67 0.60 6.27
N THR A 282 -3.85 -0.63 5.78
CA THR A 282 -4.24 -1.76 6.60
C THR A 282 -3.59 -3.04 6.14
N THR A 283 -3.33 -3.95 7.06
CA THR A 283 -3.02 -5.34 6.77
C THR A 283 -3.75 -6.24 7.76
N ALA A 284 -4.38 -7.30 7.25
CA ALA A 284 -5.14 -8.22 8.09
C ALA A 284 -4.22 -9.10 8.95
N THR A 285 -3.12 -9.56 8.37
CA THR A 285 -2.19 -10.52 8.97
C THR A 285 -0.75 -10.27 8.48
N SER A 286 0.21 -10.94 9.09
CA SER A 286 1.61 -11.02 8.68
C SER A 286 1.84 -11.82 7.39
N SER A 287 0.82 -12.52 6.88
CA SER A 287 0.90 -13.32 5.65
C SER A 287 0.05 -12.78 4.50
N THR A 288 -0.75 -11.75 4.74
CA THR A 288 -1.58 -11.09 3.73
C THR A 288 -0.87 -9.88 3.16
N SER A 289 -1.19 -9.53 1.91
CA SER A 289 -0.92 -8.20 1.38
C SER A 289 -1.57 -7.10 2.24
N GLY A 290 -1.13 -5.86 2.04
CA GLY A 290 -1.78 -4.69 2.63
C GLY A 290 -2.71 -4.01 1.63
N LEU A 291 -3.61 -3.17 2.13
CA LEU A 291 -4.35 -2.19 1.32
C LEU A 291 -3.93 -0.79 1.76
N GLY A 292 -3.90 0.15 0.82
CA GLY A 292 -3.60 1.53 1.14
C GLY A 292 -4.28 2.51 0.22
N THR A 293 -4.45 3.73 0.72
CA THR A 293 -4.90 4.89 -0.03
C THR A 293 -4.00 6.08 0.29
N ILE A 294 -3.73 6.87 -0.74
CA ILE A 294 -3.07 8.15 -0.64
C ILE A 294 -3.93 9.18 -1.34
N ILE A 295 -4.17 10.29 -0.66
CA ILE A 295 -5.04 11.37 -1.07
C ILE A 295 -4.27 12.67 -0.98
N VAL A 296 -4.45 13.52 -2.00
CA VAL A 296 -3.97 14.90 -1.97
C VAL A 296 -5.06 15.87 -2.38
N GLU A 297 -5.10 17.02 -1.70
CA GLU A 297 -6.09 18.06 -1.97
C GLU A 297 -5.46 19.46 -1.95
N GLY A 298 -6.07 20.39 -2.67
CA GLY A 298 -5.76 21.82 -2.61
C GLY A 298 -6.92 22.64 -3.16
N GLY A 299 -6.99 23.93 -2.83
CA GLY A 299 -8.02 24.84 -3.31
C GLY A 299 -7.45 25.96 -4.18
N TYR A 300 -8.34 26.67 -4.87
CA TYR A 300 -7.96 27.78 -5.76
C TYR A 300 -9.03 28.85 -5.77
N VAL A 301 -8.74 30.02 -5.20
CA VAL A 301 -9.66 31.17 -5.19
C VAL A 301 -8.89 32.48 -5.28
N ASP A 302 -9.58 33.51 -5.78
CA ASP A 302 -9.08 34.88 -5.70
C ASP A 302 -9.11 35.39 -4.25
N ASP A 303 -8.31 36.43 -3.98
CA ASP A 303 -8.19 37.04 -2.65
C ASP A 303 -9.53 37.54 -2.10
N GLY A 304 -9.75 37.37 -0.80
CA GLY A 304 -10.99 37.74 -0.12
C GLY A 304 -12.21 36.87 -0.46
N ALA A 305 -12.03 35.75 -1.18
CA ALA A 305 -13.09 34.77 -1.36
C ALA A 305 -13.54 34.19 -0.01
N ASN A 306 -14.84 33.95 0.13
CA ASN A 306 -15.37 33.29 1.33
C ASN A 306 -15.07 31.78 1.31
N GLU A 307 -15.22 31.16 2.48
CA GLU A 307 -14.97 29.72 2.68
C GLU A 307 -15.79 28.83 1.75
N ALA A 308 -17.04 29.19 1.44
CA ALA A 308 -17.89 28.40 0.55
C ALA A 308 -17.36 28.39 -0.89
N THR A 309 -16.86 29.53 -1.37
CA THR A 309 -16.18 29.60 -2.68
C THR A 309 -14.92 28.75 -2.66
N PHE A 310 -14.11 28.83 -1.62
CA PHE A 310 -12.90 28.00 -1.49
C PHE A 310 -13.21 26.51 -1.45
N ALA A 311 -14.15 26.09 -0.59
CA ALA A 311 -14.61 24.72 -0.53
C ALA A 311 -15.08 24.24 -1.92
N GLY A 312 -15.79 25.08 -2.67
CA GLY A 312 -16.24 24.80 -4.03
C GLY A 312 -15.13 24.54 -5.05
N THR A 313 -13.91 25.04 -4.83
CA THR A 313 -12.80 24.90 -5.78
C THR A 313 -11.79 23.82 -5.43
N ILE A 314 -11.94 23.16 -4.27
CA ILE A 314 -11.03 22.08 -3.86
C ILE A 314 -11.01 20.98 -4.92
N GLU A 315 -9.80 20.67 -5.38
CA GLU A 315 -9.47 19.53 -6.22
C GLU A 315 -8.92 18.40 -5.35
N ARG A 316 -9.26 17.16 -5.72
CA ARG A 316 -8.79 15.95 -5.05
C ARG A 316 -8.18 15.00 -6.05
N LEU A 317 -6.99 14.48 -5.74
CA LEU A 317 -6.42 13.33 -6.41
C LEU A 317 -6.25 12.18 -5.42
N GLU A 318 -6.43 10.95 -5.89
CA GLU A 318 -6.41 9.75 -5.05
C GLU A 318 -5.79 8.56 -5.77
N ALA A 319 -5.05 7.73 -5.04
CA ALA A 319 -4.63 6.41 -5.48
C ALA A 319 -4.89 5.42 -4.35
N SER A 320 -5.60 4.33 -4.67
CA SER A 320 -5.95 3.28 -3.73
C SER A 320 -5.65 1.91 -4.34
N GLY A 321 -5.17 0.96 -3.54
CA GLY A 321 -4.87 -0.38 -4.04
C GLY A 321 -4.15 -1.29 -3.05
N GLU A 322 -3.68 -2.42 -3.58
CA GLU A 322 -2.96 -3.45 -2.84
C GLU A 322 -1.46 -3.14 -2.77
N LEU A 323 -0.87 -3.32 -1.58
CA LEU A 323 0.57 -3.23 -1.34
C LEU A 323 1.12 -4.63 -1.13
N THR A 324 2.15 -4.99 -1.90
CA THR A 324 2.81 -6.29 -1.75
C THR A 324 3.70 -6.28 -0.51
N GLY A 325 3.43 -7.19 0.42
CA GLY A 325 4.27 -7.44 1.58
C GLY A 325 5.45 -8.35 1.22
N LYS A 326 6.65 -7.98 1.66
CA LYS A 326 7.86 -8.82 1.59
C LYS A 326 8.63 -8.72 2.89
N ALA A 327 9.31 -9.79 3.28
CA ALA A 327 10.28 -9.71 4.37
C ALA A 327 11.35 -8.65 4.04
N PHE A 328 11.79 -7.91 5.05
CA PHE A 328 12.90 -6.99 4.93
C PHE A 328 14.18 -7.77 4.61
N GLU A 329 14.89 -7.34 3.56
CA GLU A 329 16.19 -7.86 3.16
C GLU A 329 17.26 -6.85 3.62
N GLU A 330 18.25 -7.32 4.39
CA GLU A 330 19.40 -6.53 4.87
C GLU A 330 20.36 -6.12 3.74
#